data_AF-S7Q209-F1
#
_entry.id   AF-S7Q209-F1
#
_cell.length_a   1.000
_cell.length_b   1.000
_cell.length_c   1.000
_cell.angle_alpha   90.00
_cell.angle_beta   90.00
_cell.angle_gamma   90.00
#
_symmetry.space_group_name_H-M   'P 1'
#
loop_
_entity.id
_entity.type
_entity.pdbx_description
1 polymer ?
#
loop_
_entity_poly.entity_id
_entity_poly.type
_entity_poly.pdbx_seq_one_letter_code
_entity_poly.pdbx_strand_id
1 'polypeptide(L)'
;EERLKEQARLRRLEREREIAEAGEIDWVRSGGTLRDASGRRDVERTERIRAELRREAEEKRALARWAAYEARWQDFAASSGPVRFADIPWPVEETPKCAREITFRKIEDFLFADLAARGSTVTRKERIRTSMLRWHPDKMGPVAARVVEEDQADVKEGIGVVFRCLRALQDPKKA
;
A
#
# COMPACT_ATOMS: atom_id res chain seq x y z
N GLU A 1 -50.55 -7.05 4.00
CA GLU A 1 -50.05 -8.38 4.35
C GLU A 1 -49.24 -9.04 3.23
N GLU A 2 -49.76 -9.09 2.01
CA GLU A 2 -49.11 -9.70 0.83
C GLU A 2 -47.75 -9.06 0.48
N ARG A 3 -47.65 -7.72 0.52
CA ARG A 3 -46.37 -6.99 0.31
C ARG A 3 -45.29 -7.34 1.33
N LEU A 4 -45.67 -7.65 2.57
CA LEU A 4 -44.72 -8.06 3.62
C LEU A 4 -44.22 -9.48 3.38
N LYS A 5 -45.10 -10.37 2.93
CA LYS A 5 -44.75 -11.74 2.53
C LYS A 5 -43.80 -11.74 1.32
N GLU A 6 -44.05 -10.90 0.32
CA GLU A 6 -43.17 -10.78 -0.83
C GLU A 6 -41.81 -10.17 -0.48
N GLN A 7 -41.76 -9.13 0.36
CA GLN A 7 -40.49 -8.59 0.86
C GLN A 7 -39.67 -9.63 1.65
N ALA A 8 -40.33 -10.46 2.46
CA ALA A 8 -39.66 -11.54 3.18
C ALA A 8 -39.09 -12.61 2.23
N ARG A 9 -39.83 -12.96 1.17
CA ARG A 9 -39.38 -13.90 0.12
C ARG A 9 -38.15 -13.38 -0.61
N LEU A 10 -38.17 -12.11 -1.03
CA LEU A 10 -37.03 -11.47 -1.72
C LEU A 10 -35.78 -11.45 -0.84
N ARG A 11 -35.91 -11.04 0.44
CA ARG A 11 -34.80 -11.04 1.39
C ARG A 11 -34.21 -12.43 1.64
N ARG A 12 -35.06 -13.46 1.65
CA ARG A 12 -34.60 -14.84 1.79
C ARG A 12 -33.79 -15.27 0.57
N LEU A 13 -34.30 -15.00 -0.63
CA LEU A 13 -33.62 -15.35 -1.87
C LEU A 13 -32.27 -14.61 -2.01
N GLU A 14 -32.23 -13.34 -1.61
CA GLU A 14 -31.01 -12.53 -1.57
C GLU A 14 -29.95 -13.15 -0.64
N ARG A 15 -30.34 -13.52 0.59
CA ARG A 15 -29.43 -14.21 1.53
C ARG A 15 -28.93 -15.55 1.00
N GLU A 16 -29.82 -16.35 0.39
CA GLU A 16 -29.44 -17.64 -0.19
C GLU A 16 -28.41 -17.45 -1.33
N ARG A 17 -28.57 -16.39 -2.14
CA ARG A 17 -27.59 -16.02 -3.17
C ARG A 17 -26.26 -15.56 -2.56
N GLU A 18 -26.29 -14.68 -1.57
CA GLU A 18 -25.09 -14.20 -0.88
C GLU A 18 -24.28 -15.34 -0.25
N ILE A 19 -24.96 -16.30 0.40
CA ILE A 19 -24.32 -17.48 1.00
C ILE A 19 -23.69 -18.36 -0.09
N ALA A 20 -24.39 -18.58 -1.20
CA ALA A 20 -23.87 -19.37 -2.32
C ALA A 20 -22.62 -18.70 -2.94
N GLU A 21 -22.68 -17.39 -3.20
CA GLU A 21 -21.56 -16.61 -3.73
C GLU A 21 -20.36 -16.60 -2.76
N ALA A 22 -20.60 -16.39 -1.47
CA ALA A 22 -19.55 -16.46 -0.45
C ALA A 22 -18.89 -17.85 -0.40
N GLY A 23 -19.70 -18.91 -0.45
CA GLY A 23 -19.21 -20.29 -0.45
C GLY A 23 -18.35 -20.62 -1.68
N GLU A 24 -18.70 -20.08 -2.85
CA GLU A 24 -17.87 -20.21 -4.05
C GLU A 24 -16.54 -19.48 -3.94
N ILE A 25 -16.56 -18.25 -3.40
CA ILE A 25 -15.34 -17.47 -3.17
C ILE A 25 -14.41 -18.22 -2.20
N ASP A 26 -14.95 -18.73 -1.08
CA ASP A 26 -14.17 -19.48 -0.09
C ASP A 26 -13.64 -20.81 -0.64
N TRP A 27 -14.41 -21.50 -1.47
CA TRP A 27 -13.93 -22.70 -2.18
C TRP A 27 -12.75 -22.38 -3.10
N VAL A 28 -12.85 -21.34 -3.91
CA VAL A 28 -11.77 -20.91 -4.80
C VAL A 28 -10.55 -20.42 -4.01
N ARG A 29 -10.77 -19.67 -2.92
CA ARG A 29 -9.72 -19.22 -2.00
C ARG A 29 -8.95 -20.39 -1.39
N SER A 30 -9.63 -21.52 -1.14
CA SER A 30 -9.03 -22.76 -0.64
C SER A 30 -8.31 -23.58 -1.73
N GLY A 31 -8.21 -23.07 -2.97
CA GLY A 31 -7.57 -23.73 -4.11
C GLY A 31 -8.51 -24.54 -4.99
N GLY A 32 -9.82 -24.52 -4.70
CA GLY A 32 -10.84 -25.20 -5.48
C GLY A 32 -10.99 -24.68 -6.90
N THR A 33 -11.70 -25.46 -7.72
CA THR A 33 -12.18 -25.06 -9.06
C THR A 33 -13.69 -25.23 -9.08
N LEU A 34 -14.41 -24.22 -9.57
CA LEU A 34 -15.86 -24.26 -9.68
C LEU A 34 -16.31 -25.22 -10.79
N ARG A 35 -17.58 -25.63 -10.71
CA ARG A 35 -18.21 -26.48 -11.72
C ARG A 35 -19.45 -25.81 -12.29
N ASP A 36 -19.68 -25.99 -13.59
CA ASP A 36 -20.88 -25.53 -14.26
C ASP A 36 -22.09 -26.43 -13.96
N ALA A 37 -23.27 -26.08 -14.45
CA ALA A 37 -24.49 -26.86 -14.27
C ALA A 37 -24.42 -28.29 -14.86
N SER A 38 -23.47 -28.55 -15.76
CA SER A 38 -23.20 -29.88 -16.33
C SER A 38 -22.10 -30.65 -15.57
N GLY A 39 -21.59 -30.10 -14.47
CA GLY A 39 -20.55 -30.71 -13.65
C GLY A 39 -19.13 -30.57 -14.23
N ARG A 40 -18.95 -29.86 -15.35
CA ARG A 40 -17.64 -29.60 -15.95
C ARG A 40 -16.95 -28.45 -15.22
N ARG A 41 -15.62 -28.38 -15.28
CA ARG A 41 -14.85 -27.30 -14.63
C ARG A 41 -15.18 -25.96 -15.27
N ASP A 42 -15.60 -25.00 -14.46
CA ASP A 42 -15.81 -23.62 -14.87
C ASP A 42 -14.52 -22.82 -14.65
N VAL A 43 -13.64 -22.88 -15.65
CA VAL A 43 -12.31 -22.24 -15.60
C VAL A 43 -12.44 -20.72 -15.63
N GLU A 44 -13.33 -20.18 -16.46
CA GLU A 44 -13.50 -18.74 -16.62
C GLU A 44 -13.98 -18.08 -15.31
N ARG A 45 -15.01 -18.65 -14.67
CA ARG A 45 -15.52 -18.14 -13.39
C ARG A 45 -14.50 -18.29 -12.28
N THR A 46 -13.80 -19.42 -12.23
CA THR A 46 -12.73 -19.66 -11.25
C THR A 46 -11.60 -18.64 -11.40
N GLU A 47 -11.12 -18.39 -12.63
CA GLU A 47 -10.05 -17.43 -12.89
C GLU A 47 -10.48 -15.98 -12.61
N ARG A 48 -11.73 -15.62 -12.88
CA ARG A 48 -12.28 -14.32 -12.50
C ARG A 48 -12.24 -14.11 -10.98
N ILE A 49 -12.69 -15.10 -10.20
CA ILE A 49 -12.64 -15.03 -8.73
C ILE A 49 -11.19 -15.00 -8.23
N ARG A 50 -10.29 -15.80 -8.81
CA ARG A 50 -8.86 -15.77 -8.45
C ARG A 50 -8.23 -14.42 -8.75
N ALA A 51 -8.52 -13.82 -9.91
CA ALA A 51 -8.02 -12.49 -10.26
C ALA A 51 -8.51 -11.43 -9.29
N GLU A 52 -9.79 -11.50 -8.89
CA GLU A 52 -10.36 -10.62 -7.89
C GLU A 52 -9.66 -10.78 -6.52
N LEU A 53 -9.52 -12.01 -6.03
CA LEU A 53 -8.83 -12.30 -4.77
C LEU A 53 -7.36 -11.84 -4.78
N ARG A 54 -6.66 -12.00 -5.92
CA ARG A 54 -5.28 -11.50 -6.07
C ARG A 54 -5.24 -9.99 -5.97
N ARG A 55 -6.13 -9.29 -6.68
CA ARG A 55 -6.24 -7.82 -6.61
C ARG A 55 -6.54 -7.36 -5.18
N GLU A 56 -7.53 -7.95 -4.51
CA GLU A 56 -7.86 -7.60 -3.13
C GLU A 56 -6.68 -7.82 -2.17
N ALA A 57 -5.93 -8.91 -2.34
CA ALA A 57 -4.73 -9.18 -1.56
C ALA A 57 -3.62 -8.15 -1.81
N GLU A 58 -3.40 -7.74 -3.06
CA GLU A 58 -2.45 -6.71 -3.45
C GLU A 58 -2.83 -5.33 -2.86
N GLU A 59 -4.10 -4.94 -2.98
CA GLU A 59 -4.64 -3.70 -2.39
C GLU A 59 -4.46 -3.70 -0.86
N LYS A 60 -4.84 -4.80 -0.20
CA LYS A 60 -4.67 -4.94 1.25
C LYS A 60 -3.21 -4.87 1.68
N ARG A 61 -2.30 -5.48 0.91
CA ARG A 61 -0.86 -5.43 1.17
C ARG A 61 -0.32 -4.00 1.01
N ALA A 62 -0.74 -3.28 -0.02
CA ALA A 62 -0.34 -1.90 -0.26
C ALA A 62 -0.80 -0.97 0.88
N LEU A 63 -2.06 -1.07 1.29
CA LEU A 63 -2.62 -0.31 2.41
C LEU A 63 -1.91 -0.63 3.73
N ALA A 64 -1.69 -1.91 4.03
CA ALA A 64 -0.99 -2.33 5.23
C ALA A 64 0.46 -1.82 5.27
N ARG A 65 1.14 -1.82 4.11
CA ARG A 65 2.51 -1.30 3.98
C ARG A 65 2.56 0.20 4.28
N TRP A 66 1.63 0.97 3.72
CA TRP A 66 1.55 2.41 3.99
C TRP A 66 1.26 2.71 5.46
N ALA A 67 0.31 1.99 6.06
CA ALA A 67 -0.01 2.12 7.48
C ALA A 67 1.19 1.81 8.38
N ALA A 68 1.94 0.75 8.09
CA ALA A 68 3.16 0.39 8.82
C ALA A 68 4.27 1.45 8.66
N TYR A 69 4.38 2.06 7.48
CA TYR A 69 5.31 3.17 7.26
C TYR A 69 4.94 4.42 8.07
N GLU A 70 3.66 4.80 8.10
CA GLU A 70 3.21 5.93 8.92
C GLU A 70 3.43 5.65 10.42
N ALA A 71 3.14 4.44 10.89
CA ALA A 71 3.42 4.04 12.27
C ALA A 71 4.92 4.16 12.62
N ARG A 72 5.81 3.59 11.78
CA ARG A 72 7.27 3.74 11.96
C ARG A 72 7.70 5.21 11.97
N TRP A 73 7.05 6.06 11.17
CA TRP A 73 7.31 7.50 11.19
C TRP A 73 6.90 8.18 12.49
N GLN A 74 5.74 7.83 13.05
CA GLN A 74 5.31 8.36 14.34
C GLN A 74 6.30 7.96 15.45
N ASP A 75 6.67 6.67 15.51
CA ASP A 75 7.62 6.16 16.50
C ASP A 75 8.99 6.84 16.36
N PHE A 76 9.47 6.96 15.13
CA PHE A 76 10.73 7.64 14.83
C PHE A 76 10.72 9.12 15.24
N ALA A 77 9.64 9.85 14.93
CA ALA A 77 9.49 11.26 15.28
C ALA A 77 9.39 11.49 16.79
N ALA A 78 8.81 10.53 17.54
CA ALA A 78 8.74 10.57 19.00
C ALA A 78 10.07 10.21 19.67
N SER A 79 10.97 9.51 18.97
CA SER A 79 12.29 9.15 19.50
C SER A 79 13.19 10.37 19.66
N SER A 80 14.03 10.38 20.70
CA SER A 80 15.06 11.40 20.94
C SER A 80 16.49 10.86 20.95
N GLY A 81 16.67 9.55 20.85
CA GLY A 81 17.98 8.89 20.90
C GLY A 81 18.84 9.04 19.63
N PRO A 82 20.05 8.46 19.64
CA PRO A 82 20.90 8.35 18.46
C PRO A 82 20.16 7.64 17.32
N VAL A 83 20.36 8.11 16.09
CA VAL A 83 19.71 7.58 14.90
C VAL A 83 20.74 6.85 14.05
N ARG A 84 20.43 5.63 13.62
CA ARG A 84 21.16 4.92 12.56
C ARG A 84 20.43 5.05 11.23
N PHE A 85 21.12 4.75 10.14
CA PHE A 85 20.55 4.76 8.80
C PHE A 85 19.28 3.88 8.69
N ALA A 86 19.31 2.69 9.29
CA ALA A 86 18.21 1.74 9.26
C ALA A 86 16.98 2.15 10.09
N ASP A 87 17.15 3.07 11.05
CA ASP A 87 16.05 3.55 11.90
C ASP A 87 15.17 4.57 11.17
N ILE A 88 15.73 5.22 10.14
CA ILE A 88 15.00 6.20 9.35
C ILE A 88 13.93 5.46 8.52
N PRO A 89 12.65 5.86 8.60
CA PRO A 89 11.59 5.25 7.81
C PRO A 89 11.68 5.75 6.36
N TRP A 90 12.59 5.17 5.58
CA TRP A 90 12.77 5.48 4.17
C TRP A 90 11.50 5.12 3.36
N PRO A 91 11.13 5.91 2.34
CA PRO A 91 9.92 5.67 1.55
C PRO A 91 10.18 4.60 0.48
N VAL A 92 10.56 3.40 0.93
CA VAL A 92 10.82 2.21 0.10
C VAL A 92 10.25 0.98 0.81
N GLU A 93 9.95 -0.09 0.07
CA GLU A 93 9.31 -1.30 0.63
C GLU A 93 10.19 -2.00 1.67
N GLU A 94 11.45 -2.25 1.32
CA GLU A 94 12.43 -2.90 2.19
C GLU A 94 13.37 -1.84 2.78
N THR A 95 13.67 -1.97 4.08
CA THR A 95 14.59 -1.04 4.75
C THR A 95 15.96 -1.11 4.05
N PRO A 96 16.42 -0.01 3.44
CA PRO A 96 17.68 0.00 2.71
C PRO A 96 18.84 -0.10 3.69
N LYS A 97 19.95 -0.70 3.23
CA LYS A 97 21.17 -0.81 4.03
C LYS A 97 22.12 0.38 3.84
N CYS A 98 21.98 1.10 2.72
CA CYS A 98 22.76 2.29 2.41
C CYS A 98 22.02 3.20 1.42
N ALA A 99 22.54 4.40 1.20
CA ALA A 99 21.91 5.40 0.33
C ALA A 99 21.67 4.92 -1.11
N ARG A 100 22.56 4.06 -1.63
CA ARG A 100 22.50 3.56 -3.02
C ARG A 100 21.31 2.65 -3.30
N GLU A 101 20.77 2.00 -2.26
CA GLU A 101 19.59 1.14 -2.40
C GLU A 101 18.29 1.93 -2.54
N ILE A 102 18.34 3.23 -2.22
CA ILE A 102 17.24 4.18 -2.39
C ILE A 102 17.27 4.66 -3.85
N THR A 103 16.26 4.27 -4.63
CA THR A 103 16.18 4.61 -6.05
C THR A 103 14.85 5.27 -6.36
N PHE A 104 14.83 6.08 -7.43
CA PHE A 104 13.61 6.76 -7.90
C PHE A 104 12.44 5.79 -8.06
N ARG A 105 12.66 4.66 -8.74
CA ARG A 105 11.64 3.65 -8.98
C ARG A 105 11.08 3.06 -7.69
N LYS A 106 11.95 2.68 -6.75
CA LYS A 106 11.51 2.15 -5.44
C LYS A 106 10.69 3.17 -4.66
N ILE A 107 11.05 4.45 -4.71
CA ILE A 107 10.30 5.53 -4.05
C ILE A 107 8.95 5.74 -4.73
N GLU A 108 8.92 5.81 -6.06
CA GLU A 108 7.69 6.01 -6.83
C GLU A 108 6.70 4.86 -6.59
N ASP A 109 7.18 3.63 -6.75
CA ASP A 109 6.39 2.41 -6.54
C ASP A 109 5.83 2.39 -5.11
N PHE A 110 6.66 2.72 -4.11
CA PHE A 110 6.24 2.75 -2.72
C PHE A 110 5.19 3.83 -2.42
N LEU A 111 5.44 5.07 -2.83
CA LEU A 111 4.57 6.22 -2.51
C LEU A 111 3.18 6.09 -3.13
N PHE A 112 3.07 5.40 -4.27
CA PHE A 112 1.82 5.33 -5.03
C PHE A 112 1.15 3.95 -5.01
N ALA A 113 1.76 2.94 -4.38
CA ALA A 113 1.21 1.58 -4.32
C ALA A 113 -0.23 1.53 -3.78
N ASP A 114 -0.53 2.26 -2.71
CA ASP A 114 -1.85 2.27 -2.06
C ASP A 114 -2.86 3.21 -2.74
N LEU A 115 -2.40 4.07 -3.67
CA LEU A 115 -3.31 4.96 -4.41
C LEU A 115 -4.14 4.21 -5.46
N ALA A 116 -3.70 3.01 -5.85
CA ALA A 116 -4.46 2.13 -6.74
C ALA A 116 -5.56 1.35 -6.00
N ALA A 117 -5.57 1.33 -4.67
CA ALA A 117 -6.55 0.60 -3.88
C ALA A 117 -7.93 1.25 -3.96
N ARG A 118 -8.98 0.42 -3.92
CA ARG A 118 -10.36 0.91 -3.93
C ARG A 118 -10.63 1.81 -2.72
N GLY A 119 -11.28 2.94 -2.97
CA GLY A 119 -11.61 3.91 -1.93
C GLY A 119 -10.46 4.81 -1.50
N SER A 120 -9.29 4.74 -2.16
CA SER A 120 -8.23 5.73 -1.93
C SER A 120 -8.71 7.13 -2.35
N THR A 121 -8.72 8.07 -1.40
CA THR A 121 -9.10 9.47 -1.63
C THR A 121 -7.90 10.38 -1.84
N VAL A 122 -6.70 9.90 -1.54
CA VAL A 122 -5.46 10.67 -1.62
C VAL A 122 -5.00 10.75 -3.06
N THR A 123 -4.76 11.96 -3.55
CA THR A 123 -4.23 12.14 -4.91
C THR A 123 -2.72 11.98 -4.95
N ARG A 124 -2.16 11.61 -6.12
CA ARG A 124 -0.70 11.62 -6.35
C ARG A 124 -0.07 12.96 -5.94
N LYS A 125 -0.70 14.07 -6.33
CA LYS A 125 -0.23 15.43 -6.02
C LYS A 125 -0.17 15.69 -4.51
N GLU A 126 -1.21 15.27 -3.78
CA GLU A 126 -1.28 15.41 -2.33
C GLU A 126 -0.21 14.55 -1.64
N ARG A 127 -0.07 13.29 -2.05
CA ARG A 127 0.97 12.37 -1.55
C ARG A 127 2.38 12.92 -1.74
N ILE A 128 2.67 13.50 -2.91
CA ILE A 128 3.97 14.15 -3.17
C ILE A 128 4.14 15.36 -2.26
N ARG A 129 3.13 16.22 -2.15
CA ARG A 129 3.20 17.45 -1.33
C ARG A 129 3.49 17.13 0.14
N THR A 130 2.77 16.19 0.73
CA THR A 130 2.98 15.79 2.13
C THR A 130 4.36 15.16 2.34
N SER A 131 4.80 14.30 1.40
CA SER A 131 6.13 13.70 1.44
C SER A 131 7.24 14.74 1.30
N MET A 132 7.08 15.75 0.43
CA MET A 132 8.05 16.85 0.30
C MET A 132 8.19 17.68 1.56
N LEU A 133 7.08 17.97 2.25
CA LEU A 133 7.11 18.70 3.51
C LEU A 133 7.84 17.92 4.61
N ARG A 134 7.71 16.59 4.61
CA ARG A 134 8.40 15.71 5.56
C ARG A 134 9.89 15.61 5.27
N TRP A 135 10.25 15.38 4.01
CA TRP A 135 11.64 15.16 3.57
C TRP A 135 12.39 16.44 3.21
N HIS A 136 11.83 17.61 3.50
CA HIS A 136 12.52 18.88 3.26
C HIS A 136 13.82 18.95 4.09
N PRO A 137 14.95 19.42 3.53
CA PRO A 137 16.21 19.53 4.26
C PRO A 137 16.09 20.22 5.62
N ASP A 138 15.33 21.31 5.71
CA ASP A 138 15.08 22.03 6.96
C ASP A 138 14.42 21.18 8.05
N LYS A 139 13.54 20.25 7.66
CA LYS A 139 12.86 19.34 8.60
C LYS A 139 13.70 18.12 8.94
N MET A 140 14.56 17.69 8.02
CA MET A 140 15.48 16.57 8.23
C MET A 140 16.79 16.98 8.93
N GLY A 141 17.10 18.28 9.02
CA GLY A 141 18.29 18.79 9.72
C GLY A 141 18.42 18.30 11.18
N PRO A 142 17.38 18.44 12.03
CA PRO A 142 17.41 17.91 13.39
C PRO A 142 17.60 16.39 13.48
N VAL A 143 17.09 15.65 12.49
CA VAL A 143 17.32 14.21 12.38
C VAL A 143 18.80 13.94 12.06
N ALA A 144 19.34 14.59 11.03
CA ALA A 144 20.73 14.44 10.61
C ALA A 144 21.74 14.76 11.73
N ALA A 145 21.41 15.73 12.60
CA ALA A 145 22.24 16.07 13.76
C ALA A 145 22.31 14.98 14.84
N ARG A 146 21.35 14.04 14.86
CA ARG A 146 21.29 12.92 15.81
C ARG A 146 21.88 11.63 15.24
N VAL A 147 22.30 11.64 13.98
CA VAL A 147 22.81 10.45 13.29
C VAL A 147 24.20 10.12 13.80
N VAL A 148 24.43 8.84 14.11
CA VAL A 148 25.76 8.34 14.49
C VAL A 148 26.78 8.64 13.39
N GLU A 149 28.01 8.99 13.76
CA GLU A 149 29.03 9.47 12.82
C GLU A 149 29.24 8.54 11.61
N GLU A 150 29.21 7.23 11.84
CA GLU A 150 29.34 6.16 10.84
C GLU A 150 28.31 6.27 9.71
N ASP A 151 27.07 6.69 10.02
CA ASP A 151 25.94 6.72 9.09
C ASP A 151 25.67 8.11 8.52
N GLN A 152 26.36 9.17 8.98
CA GLN A 152 26.04 10.55 8.61
C GLN A 152 26.12 10.82 7.10
N ALA A 153 27.13 10.26 6.44
CA ALA A 153 27.32 10.42 5.01
C ALA A 153 26.16 9.78 4.22
N ASP A 154 25.83 8.53 4.54
CA ASP A 154 24.76 7.78 3.88
C ASP A 154 23.38 8.38 4.16
N VAL A 155 23.11 8.83 5.40
CA VAL A 155 21.83 9.48 5.71
C VAL A 155 21.68 10.79 4.93
N LYS A 156 22.73 11.62 4.88
CA LYS A 156 22.70 12.89 4.14
C LYS A 156 22.49 12.66 2.64
N GLU A 157 23.18 11.66 2.07
CA GLU A 157 22.99 11.27 0.69
C GLU A 157 21.57 10.76 0.44
N GLY A 158 21.07 9.85 1.29
CA GLY A 158 19.74 9.26 1.21
C GLY A 158 18.62 10.31 1.28
N ILE A 159 18.69 11.25 2.22
CA ILE A 159 17.75 12.39 2.30
C ILE A 159 17.78 13.19 0.99
N GLY A 160 18.98 13.47 0.48
CA GLY A 160 19.16 14.17 -0.79
C GLY A 160 18.55 13.42 -1.97
N VAL A 161 18.71 12.09 -2.04
CA VAL A 161 18.10 11.25 -3.07
C VAL A 161 16.57 11.33 -2.98
N VAL A 162 15.99 11.10 -1.79
CA VAL A 162 14.54 11.16 -1.60
C VAL A 162 13.98 12.51 -2.03
N PHE A 163 14.59 13.60 -1.58
CA PHE A 163 14.12 14.94 -1.92
C PHE A 163 14.20 15.24 -3.42
N ARG A 164 15.29 14.83 -4.10
CA ARG A 164 15.41 14.96 -5.56
C ARG A 164 14.36 14.13 -6.30
N CYS A 165 14.10 12.89 -5.85
CA CYS A 165 13.06 12.06 -6.43
C CYS A 165 11.67 12.69 -6.28
N LEU A 166 11.35 13.21 -5.09
CA LEU A 166 10.07 13.90 -4.85
C LEU A 166 9.91 15.15 -5.71
N ARG A 167 10.98 15.92 -5.93
CA ARG A 167 10.99 17.06 -6.86
C ARG A 167 10.73 16.63 -8.31
N ALA A 168 11.38 15.56 -8.77
CA ALA A 168 11.16 15.02 -10.11
C ALA A 168 9.71 14.51 -10.30
N LEU A 169 9.13 13.87 -9.27
CA LEU A 169 7.73 13.43 -9.27
C LEU A 169 6.74 14.61 -9.27
N GLN A 170 7.09 15.73 -8.64
CA GLN A 170 6.27 16.95 -8.65
C GLN A 170 6.26 17.63 -10.03
N ASP A 171 7.43 17.70 -10.68
CA ASP A 171 7.63 18.41 -11.95
C ASP A 171 8.18 17.46 -13.05
N PRO A 172 7.35 16.54 -13.59
CA PRO A 172 7.79 15.55 -14.58
C PRO A 172 8.27 16.15 -15.91
N LYS A 173 8.08 17.46 -16.13
CA LYS A 173 8.58 18.21 -17.30
C LYS A 173 10.06 18.60 -17.21
N LYS A 174 10.73 18.34 -16.08
CA LYS A 174 12.15 18.67 -15.83
C LYS A 174 13.03 17.44 -15.54
N ALA A 175 12.50 16.23 -15.71
CA ALA A 175 13.23 14.98 -15.55
C ALA A 175 13.73 14.45 -16.89
#